data_AF-A0AAQ1NZ67-F1
#
_entry.id   AF-A0AAQ1NZ67-F1
#
_cell.length_a   1.000
_cell.length_b   1.000
_cell.length_c   1.000
_cell.angle_alpha   90.00
_cell.angle_beta   90.00
_cell.angle_gamma   90.00
#
_symmetry.space_group_name_H-M   'P 1'
#
loop_
_entity.id
_entity.type
_entity.pdbx_description
1 polymer ?
#
loop_
_entity_poly.entity_id
_entity_poly.type
_entity_poly.pdbx_seq_one_letter_code
_entity_poly.pdbx_strand_id
1 'polypeptide(L)' 'MKYKILTHHSLKKLILIFFCFLVELQSQPKEVITHKNLSDALKTPNEVQILDLSRNQLTTLPKK' A
#
# COMPACT_ATOMS: atom_id res chain seq x y z
N MET A 1 1.09 -2.18 -45.93
CA MET A 1 0.04 -2.41 -44.91
C MET A 1 0.52 -3.17 -43.65
N LYS A 2 1.34 -4.22 -43.78
CA LYS A 2 1.76 -5.10 -42.67
C LYS A 2 2.56 -4.41 -41.52
N TYR A 3 3.43 -3.47 -41.85
CA TYR A 3 4.23 -2.69 -40.87
C TYR A 3 3.37 -1.79 -39.98
N LYS A 4 2.24 -1.27 -40.49
CA LYS A 4 1.31 -0.40 -39.77
C LYS A 4 0.53 -1.17 -38.68
N ILE A 5 0.28 -2.45 -38.91
CA ILE A 5 -0.40 -3.35 -37.99
C ILE A 5 0.57 -3.81 -36.89
N LEU A 6 1.82 -4.10 -37.27
CA LEU A 6 2.89 -4.45 -36.34
C LEU A 6 3.22 -3.29 -35.38
N THR A 7 3.32 -2.05 -35.89
CA THR A 7 3.54 -0.86 -35.05
C THR A 7 2.35 -0.58 -34.14
N HIS A 8 1.11 -0.76 -34.59
CA HIS A 8 -0.07 -0.60 -33.76
C HIS A 8 -0.16 -1.64 -32.62
N HIS A 9 0.21 -2.90 -32.91
CA HIS A 9 0.27 -3.94 -31.88
C HIS A 9 1.37 -3.65 -30.84
N SER A 10 2.57 -3.27 -31.29
CA SER A 10 3.66 -2.90 -30.39
C SER A 10 3.35 -1.65 -29.57
N LEU A 11 2.69 -0.65 -30.14
CA LEU A 11 2.27 0.57 -29.45
C LEU A 11 1.22 0.27 -28.38
N LYS A 12 0.25 -0.62 -28.65
CA LYS A 12 -0.75 -1.05 -27.66
C LYS A 12 -0.12 -1.74 -26.46
N LYS A 13 0.87 -2.62 -26.66
CA LYS A 13 1.59 -3.25 -25.55
C LYS A 13 2.32 -2.21 -24.69
N LEU A 14 3.00 -1.26 -25.33
CA LEU A 14 3.71 -0.19 -24.62
C LEU A 14 2.76 0.67 -23.78
N ILE A 15 1.59 1.02 -24.33
CA ILE A 15 0.55 1.78 -23.61
C ILE A 15 0.03 0.99 -22.41
N LEU A 16 -0.22 -0.32 -22.57
CA LEU A 16 -0.70 -1.16 -21.48
C LEU A 16 0.30 -1.24 -20.33
N ILE A 17 1.58 -1.45 -20.65
CA ILE A 17 2.67 -1.49 -19.67
C ILE A 17 2.79 -0.15 -18.95
N PHE A 18 2.77 0.96 -19.68
CA PHE A 18 2.82 2.30 -19.10
C PHE A 18 1.65 2.57 -18.15
N PHE A 19 0.44 2.14 -18.51
CA PHE A 19 -0.74 2.29 -17.66
C PHE A 19 -0.64 1.48 -16.35
N CYS A 20 -0.09 0.25 -16.40
CA CYS A 20 0.16 -0.54 -15.19
C CYS A 20 1.11 0.19 -14.22
N PHE A 21 2.20 0.77 -14.73
CA PHE A 21 3.13 1.55 -13.91
C PHE A 21 2.49 2.82 -13.33
N LEU A 22 1.63 3.49 -14.08
CA LEU A 22 0.90 4.66 -13.58
C LEU A 22 -0.05 4.28 -12.42
N VAL A 23 -0.72 3.13 -12.50
CA VAL A 23 -1.58 2.64 -11.41
C VAL A 23 -0.75 2.33 -10.16
N GLU A 24 0.42 1.70 -10.29
CA GLU A 24 1.34 1.46 -9.17
C GLU A 24 1.88 2.77 -8.57
N LEU A 25 2.22 3.76 -9.40
CA LEU A 25 2.69 5.07 -8.93
C LEU A 25 1.58 5.90 -8.26
N GLN A 26 0.32 5.73 -8.70
CA GLN A 26 -0.85 6.38 -8.11
C GLN A 26 -1.36 5.67 -6.87
N SER A 27 -0.94 4.43 -6.64
CA SER A 27 -1.09 3.82 -5.32
C SER A 27 -0.21 4.61 -4.36
N GLN A 28 -0.83 5.60 -3.71
CA GLN A 28 -0.27 6.28 -2.56
C GLN A 28 0.31 5.17 -1.68
N PRO A 29 1.59 5.26 -1.23
CA PRO A 29 2.05 4.35 -0.20
C PRO A 29 1.06 4.54 0.92
N LYS A 30 0.18 3.54 1.12
CA LYS A 30 -0.87 3.60 2.11
C LYS A 30 -0.11 3.87 3.38
N GLU A 31 -0.14 5.11 3.86
CA GLU A 31 0.71 5.52 4.97
C GLU A 31 0.39 4.52 6.06
N VAL A 32 1.31 3.61 6.33
CA VAL A 32 1.06 2.54 7.27
C VAL A 32 1.09 3.25 8.60
N ILE A 33 -0.10 3.66 9.05
CA ILE A 33 -0.29 4.37 10.30
C ILE A 33 0.21 3.40 11.38
N THR A 34 1.46 3.60 11.76
CA THR A 34 2.15 2.75 12.71
C THR A 34 1.85 3.34 14.08
N HIS A 35 0.89 2.73 14.76
CA HIS A 35 0.56 3.12 16.11
C HIS A 35 1.72 2.68 17.01
N LYS A 36 2.32 3.64 17.71
CA LYS A 36 3.39 3.40 18.69
C LYS A 36 2.85 3.21 20.11
N ASN A 37 1.59 3.56 20.33
CA ASN A 37 0.94 3.48 21.63
C ASN A 37 -0.22 2.49 21.57
N LEU A 38 -0.17 1.47 22.43
CA LEU A 38 -1.23 0.46 22.55
C LEU A 38 -2.57 1.08 22.91
N SER A 39 -2.61 2.10 23.77
CA SER A 39 -3.85 2.70 24.25
C SER A 39 -4.63 3.39 23.12
N ASP A 40 -3.94 4.02 22.18
CA ASP A 40 -4.58 4.63 21.02
C ASP A 40 -4.99 3.59 19.98
N ALA A 41 -4.19 2.54 19.80
CA ALA A 41 -4.54 1.41 18.94
C ALA A 41 -5.82 0.67 19.43
N LEU A 42 -6.01 0.56 20.74
CA LEU A 42 -7.18 -0.10 21.32
C LEU A 42 -8.46 0.73 21.26
N LYS A 43 -8.39 2.05 21.06
CA LYS A 43 -9.57 2.91 20.87
C LYS A 43 -10.21 2.69 19.50
N THR A 44 -9.41 2.45 18.47
CA THR A 44 -9.86 2.22 17.09
C THR A 44 -9.22 0.96 16.50
N PRO A 45 -9.48 -0.23 17.07
CA PRO A 45 -8.77 -1.47 16.72
C PRO A 45 -8.98 -1.89 15.26
N ASN A 46 -10.10 -1.49 14.63
CA ASN A 46 -10.36 -1.77 13.21
C ASN A 46 -9.53 -0.92 12.24
N GLU A 47 -8.90 0.16 12.71
CA GLU A 47 -8.13 1.09 11.88
C GLU A 47 -6.62 0.85 11.98
N VAL A 48 -6.19 0.06 12.97
CA VAL A 48 -4.79 -0.25 13.23
C VAL A 48 -4.28 -1.29 12.24
N GLN A 49 -3.39 -0.87 11.35
CA GLN A 49 -2.75 -1.76 10.38
C GLN A 49 -1.46 -2.39 10.94
N ILE A 50 -0.65 -1.63 11.68
CA ILE A 50 0.56 -2.12 12.36
C ILE A 50 0.66 -1.45 13.73
N LEU A 51 0.88 -2.25 14.77
CA LEU A 51 1.19 -1.80 16.13
C LEU A 51 2.64 -2.17 16.46
N ASP A 52 3.53 -1.18 16.55
CA ASP A 52 4.94 -1.36 16.90
C ASP A 52 5.18 -0.98 18.37
N LEU A 53 5.48 -2.00 19.19
CA LEU A 53 5.74 -1.88 20.63
C LEU A 53 7.22 -2.10 20.97
N SER A 54 8.11 -2.19 19.97
CA SER A 54 9.53 -2.46 20.19
C SER A 54 10.20 -1.46 21.15
N ARG A 55 9.78 -0.19 21.10
CA ARG A 55 10.25 0.89 21.99
C ARG A 55 9.43 1.06 23.27
N ASN A 56 8.21 0.53 23.31
CA ASN A 56 7.28 0.60 24.43
C ASN A 56 6.80 -0.81 24.77
N GLN A 57 7.74 -1.65 25.23
CA GLN A 57 7.49 -3.05 25.52
C GLN A 57 6.31 -3.22 26.48
N LEU A 58 5.41 -4.16 26.16
CA LEU A 58 4.26 -4.43 27.00
C LEU A 58 4.70 -5.13 28.29
N THR A 59 4.69 -4.39 29.40
CA THR A 59 4.98 -4.97 30.73
C THR A 59 3.74 -5.63 31.34
N THR A 60 2.55 -5.18 30.96
CA THR A 60 1.27 -5.75 31.39
C THR A 60 0.23 -5.62 30.29
N LEU A 61 -0.57 -6.67 30.05
CA LEU A 61 -1.70 -6.59 29.12
C LEU A 61 -2.82 -5.74 29.75
N PRO A 62 -3.34 -4.71 29.06
CA PRO A 62 -4.48 -3.95 29.56
C PRO A 62 -5.70 -4.87 29.70
N LYS A 63 -6.45 -4.71 30.78
CA LYS A 63 -7.71 -5.41 30.97
C LYS A 63 -8.76 -4.83 30.01
N LYS A 64 -9.57 -5.71 29.42
CA LYS A 64 -10.74 -5.34 28.62
C LYS A 64 -11.69 -4.46 29.40
#